data_AF-A0A3D3BNV1-F1
#
_entry.id   AF-A0A3D3BNV1-F1
#
_cell.length_a   1.000
_cell.length_b   1.000
_cell.length_c   1.000
_cell.angle_alpha   90.00
_cell.angle_beta   90.00
_cell.angle_gamma   90.00
#
_symmetry.space_group_name_H-M   'P 1'
#
loop_
_entity.id
_entity.type
_entity.pdbx_description
1 polymer ?
#
loop_
_entity_poly.entity_id
_entity_poly.type
_entity_poly.pdbx_seq_one_letter_code
_entity_poly.pdbx_strand_id
1 'polypeptide(L)'
;ALATGVLFFSGIKLANLALIIGFLVVGSLLGLVAARRVKMTAMPQLVALFNGVGGGAAALIAVVEYLVVDSDDPLFLIFTVATVIVGSIAFSGSIVTYLKLQELMTTRPVVIPLGKWITILVAVATVVGGVWLIVQPQEWLLWALLGLSLVFGVLFVLPVGGADVPIVISLLNAMTGLAVAASGYVLGNVLLLIAGTLVGASGTLLTNLMAKAMGRPLTSTLFGAFSGTTAGGAGSGTDRPVRSGSANDVAIMLGFAGKVILVPGYGLAVAQAQS
;
A
#
# COMPACT_ATOMS: atom_id res chain seq x y z
N ALA A 1 1.57 20.17 -8.78
CA ALA A 1 1.78 21.62 -8.99
C ALA A 1 1.30 22.04 -10.38
N LEU A 2 1.96 21.61 -11.47
CA LEU A 2 1.60 22.05 -12.83
C LEU A 2 0.18 21.60 -13.25
N ALA A 3 -0.15 20.33 -13.04
CA ALA A 3 -1.51 19.80 -13.24
C ALA A 3 -2.58 20.53 -12.40
N THR A 4 -2.25 20.82 -11.14
CA THR A 4 -3.13 21.57 -10.23
C THR A 4 -3.36 22.98 -10.77
N GLY A 5 -2.30 23.67 -11.23
CA GLY A 5 -2.40 24.98 -11.86
C GLY A 5 -3.31 24.95 -13.09
N VAL A 6 -3.14 23.96 -13.98
CA VAL A 6 -4.00 23.80 -15.16
C VAL A 6 -5.48 23.66 -14.80
N LEU A 7 -5.82 22.93 -13.73
CA LEU A 7 -7.21 22.80 -13.25
C LEU A 7 -7.80 24.12 -12.73
N PHE A 8 -6.99 25.00 -12.13
CA PHE A 8 -7.46 26.31 -11.68
C PHE A 8 -7.72 27.28 -12.84
N PHE A 9 -7.05 27.08 -13.98
CA PHE A 9 -7.13 27.95 -15.16
C PHE A 9 -7.92 27.36 -16.34
N SER A 10 -8.50 26.17 -16.19
CA SER A 10 -9.24 25.47 -17.25
C SER A 10 -10.65 26.03 -17.53
N GLY A 11 -11.06 27.11 -16.85
CA GLY A 11 -12.37 27.74 -17.04
C GLY A 11 -13.53 27.04 -16.32
N ILE A 12 -13.24 26.05 -15.47
CA ILE A 12 -14.25 25.39 -14.61
C ILE A 12 -14.76 26.42 -13.58
N LYS A 13 -16.08 26.49 -13.38
CA LYS A 13 -16.66 27.29 -12.29
C LYS A 13 -16.31 26.64 -10.96
N LEU A 14 -15.27 27.15 -10.31
CA LEU A 14 -14.84 26.69 -9.00
C LEU A 14 -15.70 27.32 -7.91
N ALA A 15 -16.59 26.53 -7.31
CA ALA A 15 -17.22 26.88 -6.05
C ALA A 15 -16.24 26.65 -4.89
N ASN A 16 -16.44 27.33 -3.76
CA ASN A 16 -15.69 27.10 -2.52
C ASN A 16 -14.16 27.29 -2.62
N LEU A 17 -13.70 28.22 -3.46
CA LEU A 17 -12.28 28.45 -3.76
C LEU A 17 -11.42 28.62 -2.49
N ALA A 18 -11.92 29.35 -1.48
CA ALA A 18 -11.23 29.54 -0.21
C ALA A 18 -10.99 28.21 0.54
N LEU A 19 -11.96 27.30 0.54
CA LEU A 19 -11.81 25.98 1.15
C LEU A 19 -10.83 25.11 0.36
N ILE A 20 -10.92 25.12 -0.98
CA ILE A 20 -10.00 24.35 -1.84
C ILE A 20 -8.56 24.79 -1.59
N ILE A 21 -8.29 26.10 -1.61
CA ILE A 21 -6.95 26.64 -1.35
C ILE A 21 -6.52 26.32 0.08
N GLY A 22 -7.41 26.45 1.07
CA GLY A 22 -7.14 26.11 2.46
C GLY A 22 -6.66 24.66 2.64
N PHE A 23 -7.41 23.69 2.11
CA PHE A 23 -7.04 22.27 2.19
C PHE A 23 -5.76 21.96 1.40
N LEU A 24 -5.55 22.59 0.24
CA LEU A 24 -4.33 22.43 -0.55
C LEU A 24 -3.10 22.91 0.23
N VAL A 25 -3.19 24.08 0.86
CA VAL A 25 -2.09 24.66 1.66
C VAL A 25 -1.81 23.77 2.88
N VAL A 26 -2.84 23.39 3.64
CA VAL A 26 -2.68 22.56 4.84
C VAL A 26 -2.08 21.20 4.48
N GLY A 27 -2.65 20.51 3.48
CA GLY A 27 -2.14 19.20 3.04
C GLY A 27 -0.71 19.26 2.51
N SER A 28 -0.39 20.29 1.72
CA SER A 28 0.97 20.48 1.17
C SER A 28 1.99 20.79 2.27
N LEU A 29 1.63 21.62 3.24
CA LEU A 29 2.51 21.94 4.37
C LEU A 29 2.76 20.71 5.25
N LEU A 30 1.72 19.97 5.61
CA LEU A 30 1.85 18.74 6.41
C LEU A 30 2.73 17.71 5.69
N GLY A 31 2.48 17.49 4.40
CA GLY A 31 3.28 16.58 3.57
C GLY A 31 4.74 17.03 3.47
N LEU A 32 4.99 18.32 3.24
CA LEU A 32 6.33 18.88 3.14
C LEU A 32 7.13 18.74 4.45
N VAL A 33 6.50 19.07 5.58
CA VAL A 33 7.12 18.96 6.89
C VAL A 33 7.43 17.50 7.22
N ALA A 34 6.48 16.58 6.99
CA ALA A 34 6.68 15.16 7.22
C ALA A 34 7.83 14.60 6.35
N ALA A 35 7.85 14.93 5.05
CA ALA A 35 8.87 14.47 4.12
C ALA A 35 10.28 15.00 4.44
N ARG A 36 10.40 16.23 4.95
CA ARG A 36 11.71 16.81 5.31
C ARG A 36 12.26 16.35 6.64
N ARG A 37 11.40 15.90 7.56
CA ARG A 37 11.80 15.51 8.92
C ARG A 37 12.02 14.01 9.09
N VAL A 38 11.56 13.18 8.16
CA VAL A 38 11.73 11.72 8.27
C VAL A 38 13.20 11.32 8.06
N LYS A 39 13.69 10.37 8.86
CA LYS A 39 15.01 9.77 8.67
C LYS A 39 14.99 8.86 7.44
N MET A 40 16.12 8.74 6.73
CA MET A 40 16.22 7.87 5.55
C MET A 40 15.91 6.38 5.85
N THR A 41 16.22 5.92 7.07
CA THR A 41 15.88 4.56 7.53
C THR A 41 14.38 4.33 7.71
N ALA A 42 13.61 5.41 7.89
CA ALA A 42 12.17 5.42 8.07
C ALA A 42 11.41 5.79 6.78
N MET A 43 12.08 5.83 5.62
CA MET A 43 11.42 6.11 4.34
C MET A 43 10.30 5.11 4.00
N PRO A 44 10.43 3.79 4.25
CA PRO A 44 9.38 2.83 3.90
C PRO A 44 8.01 3.14 4.54
N GLN A 45 7.97 3.57 5.80
CA GLN A 45 6.69 3.90 6.44
C GLN A 45 6.09 5.23 5.93
N LEU A 46 6.92 6.22 5.58
CA LEU A 46 6.42 7.46 4.96
C LEU A 46 5.77 7.17 3.61
N VAL A 47 6.41 6.32 2.80
CA VAL A 47 5.87 5.88 1.50
C VAL A 47 4.54 5.16 1.68
N ALA A 48 4.44 4.24 2.66
CA ALA A 48 3.19 3.57 2.97
C ALA A 48 2.09 4.60 3.33
N LEU A 49 2.36 5.53 4.24
CA LEU A 49 1.37 6.52 4.67
C LEU A 49 0.88 7.41 3.52
N PHE A 50 1.79 7.94 2.70
CA PHE A 50 1.44 8.79 1.55
C PHE A 50 0.66 8.02 0.48
N ASN A 51 1.03 6.76 0.23
CA ASN A 51 0.25 5.89 -0.63
C ASN A 51 -1.19 5.71 -0.11
N GLY A 52 -1.32 5.44 1.19
CA GLY A 52 -2.62 5.30 1.85
C GLY A 52 -3.50 6.53 1.63
N VAL A 53 -2.98 7.73 1.92
CA VAL A 53 -3.69 9.00 1.72
C VAL A 53 -4.17 9.16 0.27
N GLY A 54 -3.35 8.77 -0.71
CA GLY A 54 -3.74 8.77 -2.13
C GLY A 54 -4.92 7.84 -2.43
N GLY A 55 -4.88 6.61 -1.93
CA GLY A 55 -5.98 5.65 -2.07
C GLY A 55 -7.27 6.10 -1.38
N GLY A 56 -7.15 6.69 -0.19
CA GLY A 56 -8.27 7.25 0.55
C GLY A 56 -8.90 8.44 -0.16
N ALA A 57 -8.08 9.33 -0.75
CA ALA A 57 -8.58 10.44 -1.56
C ALA A 57 -9.35 9.93 -2.79
N ALA A 58 -8.85 8.91 -3.50
CA ALA A 58 -9.55 8.30 -4.64
C ALA A 58 -10.91 7.70 -4.22
N ALA A 59 -10.94 6.97 -3.09
CA ALA A 59 -12.19 6.41 -2.57
C ALA A 59 -13.20 7.49 -2.17
N LEU A 60 -12.77 8.56 -1.50
CA LEU A 60 -13.63 9.68 -1.13
C LEU A 60 -14.16 10.43 -2.35
N ILE A 61 -13.33 10.63 -3.39
CA ILE A 61 -13.76 11.21 -4.66
C ILE A 61 -14.87 10.36 -5.27
N ALA A 62 -14.69 9.04 -5.37
CA ALA A 62 -15.71 8.16 -5.92
C ALA A 62 -17.01 8.14 -5.10
N VAL A 63 -16.93 8.20 -3.77
CA VAL A 63 -18.11 8.36 -2.91
C VAL A 63 -18.86 9.65 -3.23
N VAL A 64 -18.15 10.78 -3.34
CA VAL A 64 -18.76 12.07 -3.67
C VAL A 64 -19.38 12.06 -5.06
N GLU A 65 -18.67 11.55 -6.07
CA GLU A 65 -19.19 11.48 -7.44
C GLU A 65 -20.43 10.60 -7.55
N TYR A 66 -20.48 9.46 -6.84
CA TYR A 66 -21.68 8.63 -6.76
C TYR A 66 -22.89 9.41 -6.23
N LEU A 67 -22.70 10.16 -5.14
CA LEU A 67 -23.77 10.90 -4.47
C LEU A 67 -24.24 12.14 -5.23
N VAL A 68 -23.37 12.74 -6.06
CA VAL A 68 -23.65 14.01 -6.75
C VAL A 68 -24.14 13.78 -8.17
N VAL A 69 -23.54 12.84 -8.92
CA VAL A 69 -23.85 12.62 -10.33
C VAL A 69 -25.11 11.78 -10.50
N ASP A 70 -25.43 10.91 -9.52
CA ASP A 70 -26.62 10.04 -9.48
C ASP A 70 -26.91 9.39 -10.84
N SER A 71 -25.91 8.67 -11.37
CA SER A 71 -25.96 8.05 -12.69
C SER A 71 -26.16 6.54 -12.59
N ASP A 72 -27.12 6.04 -13.36
CA ASP A 72 -27.37 4.61 -13.58
C ASP A 72 -26.50 4.02 -14.72
N ASP A 73 -25.56 4.78 -15.29
CA ASP A 73 -24.67 4.25 -16.34
C ASP A 73 -23.82 3.10 -15.77
N PRO A 74 -23.92 1.88 -16.33
CA PRO A 74 -23.21 0.72 -15.80
C PRO A 74 -21.70 0.91 -15.76
N LEU A 75 -21.10 1.60 -16.74
CA LEU A 75 -19.65 1.83 -16.76
C LEU A 75 -19.23 2.80 -15.67
N PHE A 76 -19.94 3.93 -15.52
CA PHE A 76 -19.75 4.85 -14.41
C PHE A 76 -19.80 4.13 -13.05
N LEU A 77 -20.83 3.31 -12.82
CA LEU A 77 -21.00 2.54 -11.59
C LEU A 77 -19.87 1.54 -11.37
N ILE A 78 -19.47 0.79 -12.40
CA ILE A 78 -18.36 -0.18 -12.30
C ILE A 78 -17.06 0.51 -11.85
N PHE A 79 -16.67 1.62 -12.50
CA PHE A 79 -15.44 2.31 -12.14
C PHE A 79 -15.53 3.01 -10.78
N THR A 80 -16.71 3.50 -10.41
CA THR A 80 -16.98 4.08 -9.08
C THR A 80 -16.83 3.03 -7.98
N VAL A 81 -17.53 1.89 -8.11
CA VAL A 81 -17.43 0.75 -7.19
C VAL A 81 -16.00 0.23 -7.09
N ALA A 82 -15.32 0.06 -8.23
CA ALA A 82 -13.92 -0.37 -8.24
C ALA A 82 -13.01 0.61 -7.50
N THR A 83 -13.22 1.92 -7.69
CA THR A 83 -12.45 2.97 -7.01
C THR A 83 -12.67 2.95 -5.50
N VAL A 84 -13.92 2.86 -5.04
CA VAL A 84 -14.26 2.80 -3.61
C VAL A 84 -13.61 1.58 -2.96
N ILE A 85 -13.74 0.40 -3.59
CA ILE A 85 -13.17 -0.84 -3.05
C ILE A 85 -11.64 -0.76 -3.00
N VAL A 86 -11.00 -0.55 -4.16
CA VAL A 86 -9.53 -0.60 -4.29
C VAL A 86 -8.87 0.52 -3.50
N GLY A 87 -9.41 1.75 -3.54
CA GLY A 87 -8.89 2.90 -2.80
C GLY A 87 -8.99 2.72 -1.29
N SER A 88 -10.10 2.18 -0.79
CA SER A 88 -10.30 1.94 0.65
C SER A 88 -9.40 0.83 1.17
N ILE A 89 -9.24 -0.26 0.41
CA ILE A 89 -8.32 -1.35 0.73
C ILE A 89 -6.88 -0.81 0.78
N ALA A 90 -6.50 0.01 -0.21
CA ALA A 90 -5.18 0.61 -0.25
C ALA A 90 -4.94 1.56 0.94
N PHE A 91 -5.94 2.37 1.31
CA PHE A 91 -5.87 3.27 2.46
C PHE A 91 -5.69 2.52 3.77
N SER A 92 -6.62 1.63 4.12
CA SER A 92 -6.57 0.94 5.41
C SER A 92 -5.40 -0.05 5.49
N GLY A 93 -5.10 -0.75 4.40
CA GLY A 93 -3.91 -1.60 4.30
C GLY A 93 -2.61 -0.82 4.51
N SER A 94 -2.50 0.37 3.91
CA SER A 94 -1.32 1.23 4.07
C SER A 94 -1.16 1.76 5.50
N ILE A 95 -2.27 2.04 6.19
CA ILE A 95 -2.24 2.41 7.62
C ILE A 95 -1.70 1.24 8.45
N VAL A 96 -2.20 0.02 8.24
CA VAL A 96 -1.70 -1.17 8.96
C VAL A 96 -0.21 -1.39 8.66
N THR A 97 0.22 -1.22 7.41
CA THR A 97 1.63 -1.29 7.02
C THR A 97 2.48 -0.23 7.73
N TYR A 98 2.01 1.02 7.78
CA TYR A 98 2.67 2.10 8.51
C TYR A 98 2.84 1.76 9.99
N LEU A 99 1.77 1.26 10.64
CA LEU A 99 1.79 0.89 12.06
C LEU A 99 2.79 -0.24 12.35
N LYS A 100 2.91 -1.23 11.45
CA LYS A 100 3.93 -2.30 11.56
C LYS A 100 5.35 -1.75 11.49
N LEU A 101 5.62 -0.87 10.53
CA LEU A 101 6.98 -0.34 10.31
C LEU A 101 7.41 0.68 11.35
N GLN A 102 6.45 1.40 11.94
CA GLN A 102 6.69 2.28 13.08
C GLN A 102 6.80 1.53 14.41
N GLU A 103 6.68 0.19 14.38
CA GLU A 103 6.68 -0.66 15.58
C GLU A 103 5.58 -0.30 16.60
N LEU A 104 4.56 0.46 16.17
CA LEU A 104 3.34 0.76 16.94
C LEU A 104 2.42 -0.47 17.00
N MET A 105 2.64 -1.42 16.09
CA MET A 105 2.04 -2.75 16.08
C MET A 105 3.14 -3.77 15.84
N THR A 106 2.93 -5.02 16.27
CA THR A 106 3.89 -6.11 16.03
C THR A 106 4.22 -6.29 14.55
N THR A 107 5.51 -6.46 14.27
CA THR A 107 6.02 -6.77 12.93
C THR A 107 5.79 -8.24 12.56
N ARG A 108 5.45 -9.11 13.51
CA ARG A 108 5.14 -10.52 13.23
C ARG A 108 3.77 -10.64 12.54
N PRO A 109 3.56 -11.66 11.70
CA PRO A 109 2.23 -12.02 11.20
C PRO A 109 1.20 -12.08 12.32
N VAL A 110 0.11 -11.31 12.20
CA VAL A 110 -1.02 -11.36 13.13
C VAL A 110 -2.13 -12.17 12.49
N VAL A 111 -2.41 -13.35 13.04
CA VAL A 111 -3.47 -14.25 12.55
C VAL A 111 -4.54 -14.34 13.62
N ILE A 112 -5.74 -13.85 13.30
CA ILE A 112 -6.90 -13.98 14.18
C ILE A 112 -7.49 -15.41 14.11
N PRO A 113 -8.15 -15.91 15.17
CA PRO A 113 -8.89 -17.17 15.11
C PRO A 113 -9.89 -17.15 13.95
N LEU A 114 -9.92 -18.22 13.14
CA LEU A 114 -10.72 -18.31 11.90
C LEU A 114 -10.40 -17.22 10.85
N GLY A 115 -9.27 -16.53 10.98
CA GLY A 115 -8.93 -15.36 10.16
C GLY A 115 -8.93 -15.60 8.66
N LYS A 116 -8.54 -16.80 8.20
CA LYS A 116 -8.63 -17.19 6.79
C LYS A 116 -10.09 -17.08 6.30
N TRP A 117 -11.01 -17.68 7.04
CA TRP A 117 -12.42 -17.72 6.68
C TRP A 117 -13.09 -16.35 6.81
N ILE A 118 -12.77 -15.60 7.88
CA ILE A 118 -13.26 -14.23 8.06
C ILE A 118 -12.80 -13.34 6.90
N THR A 119 -11.53 -13.41 6.53
CA THR A 119 -10.97 -12.61 5.42
C THR A 119 -11.62 -12.98 4.09
N ILE A 120 -11.81 -14.27 3.80
CA ILE A 120 -12.52 -14.73 2.60
C ILE A 120 -13.97 -14.25 2.60
N LEU A 121 -14.67 -14.36 3.72
CA LEU A 121 -16.07 -13.94 3.84
C LEU A 121 -16.21 -12.44 3.60
N VAL A 122 -15.34 -11.62 4.20
CA VAL A 122 -15.35 -10.17 3.99
C VAL A 122 -14.98 -9.84 2.53
N ALA A 123 -14.03 -10.55 1.92
CA ALA A 123 -13.70 -10.36 0.50
C ALA A 123 -14.90 -10.65 -0.41
N VAL A 124 -15.56 -11.79 -0.19
CA VAL A 124 -16.75 -12.18 -0.96
C VAL A 124 -17.88 -11.19 -0.73
N ALA A 125 -18.14 -10.78 0.52
CA ALA A 125 -19.16 -9.79 0.85
C ALA A 125 -18.88 -8.43 0.17
N THR A 126 -17.62 -8.03 0.08
CA THR A 126 -17.20 -6.81 -0.61
C THR A 126 -17.48 -6.90 -2.11
N VAL A 127 -17.11 -8.02 -2.76
CA VAL A 127 -17.36 -8.23 -4.20
C VAL A 127 -18.85 -8.31 -4.50
N VAL A 128 -19.60 -9.10 -3.72
CA VAL A 128 -21.06 -9.26 -3.88
C VAL A 128 -21.78 -7.93 -3.63
N GLY A 129 -21.39 -7.18 -2.58
CA GLY A 129 -21.94 -5.86 -2.30
C GLY A 129 -21.64 -4.86 -3.43
N GLY A 130 -20.46 -4.93 -4.04
CA GLY A 130 -20.12 -4.11 -5.22
C GLY A 130 -20.99 -4.44 -6.43
N VAL A 131 -21.17 -5.72 -6.75
CA VAL A 131 -22.08 -6.15 -7.84
C VAL A 131 -23.52 -5.73 -7.54
N TRP A 132 -23.97 -5.90 -6.29
CA TRP A 132 -25.31 -5.49 -5.89
C TRP A 132 -25.50 -3.97 -6.06
N LEU A 133 -24.51 -3.16 -5.69
CA LEU A 133 -24.56 -1.70 -5.87
C LEU A 133 -24.65 -1.29 -7.34
N ILE A 134 -24.01 -2.03 -8.24
CA ILE A 134 -24.07 -1.77 -9.69
C ILE A 134 -25.46 -2.12 -10.25
N VAL A 135 -26.08 -3.20 -9.78
CA VAL A 135 -27.38 -3.66 -10.30
C VAL A 135 -28.55 -2.90 -9.68
N GLN A 136 -28.44 -2.54 -8.41
CA GLN A 136 -29.43 -1.78 -7.65
C GLN A 136 -28.71 -0.68 -6.86
N PRO A 137 -28.48 0.49 -7.49
CA PRO A 137 -27.83 1.62 -6.85
C PRO A 137 -28.62 2.06 -5.62
N GLN A 138 -28.02 1.91 -4.45
CA GLN A 138 -28.60 2.30 -3.17
C GLN A 138 -27.51 2.90 -2.28
N GLU A 139 -27.78 4.08 -1.71
CA GLU A 139 -26.80 4.83 -0.94
C GLU A 139 -26.26 4.05 0.27
N TRP A 140 -27.13 3.35 1.03
CA TRP A 140 -26.68 2.59 2.20
C TRP A 140 -25.66 1.49 1.83
N LEU A 141 -25.77 0.94 0.61
CA LEU A 141 -24.90 -0.10 0.12
C LEU A 141 -23.52 0.46 -0.27
N LEU A 142 -23.45 1.72 -0.72
CA LEU A 142 -22.17 2.44 -0.88
C LEU A 142 -21.43 2.56 0.46
N TRP A 143 -22.11 3.01 1.52
CA TRP A 143 -21.51 3.14 2.85
C TRP A 143 -21.11 1.80 3.45
N ALA A 144 -21.94 0.76 3.26
CA ALA A 144 -21.60 -0.60 3.66
C ALA A 144 -20.37 -1.12 2.90
N LEU A 145 -20.28 -0.86 1.60
CA LEU A 145 -19.15 -1.26 0.76
C LEU A 145 -17.86 -0.54 1.16
N LEU A 146 -17.93 0.75 1.47
CA LEU A 146 -16.80 1.54 1.99
C LEU A 146 -16.28 0.90 3.29
N GLY A 147 -17.17 0.64 4.24
CA GLY A 147 -16.83 0.01 5.53
C GLY A 147 -16.23 -1.39 5.36
N LEU A 148 -16.85 -2.25 4.54
CA LEU A 148 -16.35 -3.61 4.25
C LEU A 148 -14.97 -3.57 3.60
N SER A 149 -14.74 -2.65 2.67
CA SER A 149 -13.46 -2.51 1.97
C SER A 149 -12.35 -2.03 2.91
N LEU A 150 -12.65 -1.10 3.83
CA LEU A 150 -11.73 -0.68 4.88
C LEU A 150 -11.36 -1.85 5.80
N VAL A 151 -12.36 -2.62 6.26
CA VAL A 151 -12.13 -3.82 7.07
C VAL A 151 -11.30 -4.84 6.31
N PHE A 152 -11.61 -5.08 5.03
CA PHE A 152 -10.85 -6.00 4.20
C PHE A 152 -9.39 -5.58 4.08
N GLY A 153 -9.09 -4.30 3.83
CA GLY A 153 -7.71 -3.83 3.74
C GLY A 153 -6.91 -4.04 5.04
N VAL A 154 -7.56 -3.93 6.20
CA VAL A 154 -6.94 -4.29 7.49
C VAL A 154 -6.65 -5.79 7.54
N LEU A 155 -7.67 -6.62 7.31
CA LEU A 155 -7.55 -8.10 7.35
C LEU A 155 -6.55 -8.63 6.32
N PHE A 156 -6.41 -7.95 5.17
CA PHE A 156 -5.52 -8.31 4.09
C PHE A 156 -4.04 -8.13 4.46
N VAL A 157 -3.70 -7.10 5.26
CA VAL A 157 -2.31 -6.77 5.63
C VAL A 157 -1.90 -7.35 6.99
N LEU A 158 -2.84 -7.57 7.91
CA LEU A 158 -2.58 -8.19 9.22
C LEU A 158 -1.74 -9.49 9.20
N PRO A 159 -1.99 -10.47 8.32
CA PRO A 159 -1.23 -11.73 8.29
C PRO A 159 0.18 -11.57 7.71
N VAL A 160 0.54 -10.42 7.13
CA VAL A 160 1.84 -10.27 6.46
C VAL A 160 2.95 -9.96 7.46
N GLY A 161 4.09 -10.64 7.36
CA GLY A 161 5.24 -10.43 8.26
C GLY A 161 6.08 -9.20 7.89
N GLY A 162 6.86 -8.69 8.86
CA GLY A 162 7.69 -7.49 8.70
C GLY A 162 8.68 -7.57 7.55
N ALA A 163 9.30 -8.75 7.35
CA ALA A 163 10.23 -8.99 6.24
C ALA A 163 9.55 -8.96 4.85
N ASP A 164 8.22 -9.08 4.79
CA ASP A 164 7.43 -9.03 3.56
C ASP A 164 6.77 -7.68 3.30
N VAL A 165 6.82 -6.77 4.28
CA VAL A 165 6.17 -5.47 4.20
C VAL A 165 6.58 -4.66 2.95
N PRO A 166 7.84 -4.68 2.47
CA PRO A 166 8.19 -4.01 1.22
C PRO A 166 7.38 -4.48 0.01
N ILE A 167 7.06 -5.78 -0.09
CA ILE A 167 6.20 -6.33 -1.16
C ILE A 167 4.80 -5.75 -1.04
N VAL A 168 4.26 -5.69 0.18
CA VAL A 168 2.92 -5.14 0.45
C VAL A 168 2.84 -3.66 0.10
N ILE A 169 3.86 -2.85 0.44
CA ILE A 169 3.89 -1.43 0.07
C ILE A 169 3.76 -1.28 -1.46
N SER A 170 4.55 -2.06 -2.20
CA SER A 170 4.53 -2.02 -3.67
C SER A 170 3.17 -2.43 -4.24
N LEU A 171 2.55 -3.48 -3.66
CA LEU A 171 1.23 -3.96 -4.06
C LEU A 171 0.14 -2.91 -3.79
N LEU A 172 0.13 -2.31 -2.60
CA LEU A 172 -0.83 -1.26 -2.24
C LEU A 172 -0.63 0.00 -3.09
N ASN A 173 0.60 0.28 -3.54
CA ASN A 173 0.89 1.34 -4.49
C ASN A 173 0.34 1.05 -5.89
N ALA A 174 0.46 -0.20 -6.35
CA ALA A 174 -0.17 -0.62 -7.59
C ALA A 174 -1.70 -0.49 -7.55
N MET A 175 -2.31 -0.89 -6.43
CA MET A 175 -3.75 -0.76 -6.19
C MET A 175 -4.18 0.70 -6.18
N THR A 176 -3.43 1.59 -5.51
CA THR A 176 -3.71 3.03 -5.50
C THR A 176 -3.65 3.62 -6.91
N GLY A 177 -2.65 3.23 -7.72
CA GLY A 177 -2.59 3.62 -9.14
C GLY A 177 -3.83 3.20 -9.93
N LEU A 178 -4.28 1.95 -9.76
CA LEU A 178 -5.52 1.46 -10.38
C LEU A 178 -6.77 2.24 -9.92
N ALA A 179 -6.89 2.55 -8.63
CA ALA A 179 -7.99 3.34 -8.10
C ALA A 179 -8.00 4.77 -8.66
N VAL A 180 -6.84 5.40 -8.78
CA VAL A 180 -6.70 6.73 -9.40
C VAL A 180 -7.03 6.67 -10.90
N ALA A 181 -6.66 5.61 -11.60
CA ALA A 181 -7.02 5.42 -13.01
C ALA A 181 -8.55 5.32 -13.19
N ALA A 182 -9.20 4.52 -12.33
CA ALA A 182 -10.65 4.37 -12.31
C ALA A 182 -11.34 5.69 -11.95
N SER A 183 -10.83 6.45 -10.98
CA SER A 183 -11.29 7.82 -10.67
C SER A 183 -11.17 8.74 -11.89
N GLY A 184 -10.10 8.59 -12.66
CA GLY A 184 -9.91 9.33 -13.91
C GLY A 184 -10.99 9.05 -14.94
N TYR A 185 -11.51 7.82 -15.01
CA TYR A 185 -12.68 7.52 -15.84
C TYR A 185 -13.95 8.16 -15.27
N VAL A 186 -14.23 7.97 -13.98
CA VAL A 186 -15.41 8.52 -13.28
C VAL A 186 -15.51 10.04 -13.45
N LEU A 187 -14.38 10.74 -13.36
CA LEU A 187 -14.28 12.20 -13.49
C LEU A 187 -14.14 12.70 -14.94
N GLY A 188 -14.05 11.81 -15.93
CA GLY A 188 -13.71 12.19 -17.31
C GLY A 188 -12.33 12.86 -17.44
N ASN A 189 -11.40 12.56 -16.54
CA ASN A 189 -10.08 13.17 -16.44
C ASN A 189 -8.97 12.27 -17.01
N VAL A 190 -8.56 12.59 -18.24
CA VAL A 190 -7.51 11.87 -18.97
C VAL A 190 -6.16 11.87 -18.23
N LEU A 191 -5.83 12.93 -17.49
CA LEU A 191 -4.57 13.00 -16.75
C LEU A 191 -4.54 11.95 -15.63
N LEU A 192 -5.62 11.83 -14.86
CA LEU A 192 -5.73 10.84 -13.80
C LEU A 192 -5.76 9.41 -14.36
N LEU A 193 -6.42 9.22 -15.50
CA LEU A 193 -6.45 7.92 -16.19
C LEU A 193 -5.04 7.49 -16.62
N ILE A 194 -4.29 8.36 -17.30
CA ILE A 194 -2.92 8.05 -17.76
C ILE A 194 -1.97 7.89 -16.56
N ALA A 195 -1.99 8.83 -15.61
CA ALA A 195 -1.10 8.77 -14.46
C ALA A 195 -1.36 7.52 -13.60
N GLY A 196 -2.64 7.23 -13.32
CA GLY A 196 -3.04 6.07 -12.54
C GLY A 196 -2.68 4.74 -13.20
N THR A 197 -2.96 4.59 -14.50
CA THR A 197 -2.63 3.35 -15.23
C THR A 197 -1.12 3.10 -15.29
N LEU A 198 -0.32 4.16 -15.48
CA LEU A 198 1.14 4.08 -15.45
C LEU A 198 1.65 3.63 -14.08
N VAL A 199 1.16 4.25 -12.99
CA VAL A 199 1.55 3.88 -11.63
C VAL A 199 1.10 2.46 -11.28
N GLY A 200 -0.12 2.07 -11.66
CA GLY A 200 -0.65 0.73 -11.42
C GLY A 200 0.14 -0.36 -12.14
N ALA A 201 0.42 -0.17 -13.43
CA ALA A 201 1.22 -1.10 -14.23
C ALA A 201 2.67 -1.19 -13.72
N SER A 202 3.31 -0.05 -13.45
CA SER A 202 4.67 -0.05 -12.89
C SER A 202 4.72 -0.68 -11.49
N GLY A 203 3.71 -0.42 -10.65
CA GLY A 203 3.63 -0.96 -9.30
C GLY A 203 3.44 -2.47 -9.29
N THR A 204 2.56 -3.01 -10.14
CA THR A 204 2.37 -4.46 -10.25
C THR A 204 3.63 -5.18 -10.73
N LEU A 205 4.33 -4.62 -11.72
CA LEU A 205 5.63 -5.13 -12.18
C LEU A 205 6.68 -5.09 -11.07
N LEU A 206 6.81 -3.94 -10.40
CA LEU A 206 7.75 -3.77 -9.28
C LEU A 206 7.46 -4.78 -8.16
N THR A 207 6.20 -4.97 -7.80
CA THR A 207 5.77 -5.96 -6.80
C THR A 207 6.26 -7.36 -7.16
N ASN A 208 6.08 -7.77 -8.42
CA ASN A 208 6.52 -9.08 -8.89
C ASN A 208 8.06 -9.22 -8.87
N LEU A 209 8.78 -8.19 -9.33
CA LEU A 209 10.24 -8.17 -9.29
C LEU A 209 10.79 -8.23 -7.86
N MET A 210 10.17 -7.51 -6.92
CA MET A 210 10.51 -7.53 -5.50
C MET A 210 10.28 -8.91 -4.88
N ALA A 211 9.11 -9.51 -5.12
CA ALA A 211 8.78 -10.85 -4.63
C ALA A 211 9.78 -11.90 -5.14
N LYS A 212 10.13 -11.83 -6.43
CA LYS A 212 11.13 -12.71 -7.05
C LYS A 212 12.53 -12.49 -6.46
N ALA A 213 12.95 -11.23 -6.30
CA ALA A 213 14.27 -10.90 -5.76
C ALA A 213 14.43 -11.32 -4.28
N MET A 214 13.34 -11.27 -3.50
CA MET A 214 13.34 -11.72 -2.10
C MET A 214 13.14 -13.23 -1.94
N GLY A 215 12.90 -13.97 -3.02
CA GLY A 215 12.66 -15.42 -2.97
C GLY A 215 11.33 -15.79 -2.30
N ARG A 216 10.38 -14.85 -2.21
CA ARG A 216 9.09 -15.01 -1.52
C ARG A 216 7.95 -14.68 -2.49
N PRO A 217 7.30 -15.67 -3.13
CA PRO A 217 6.23 -15.41 -4.07
C PRO A 217 5.05 -14.71 -3.40
N LEU A 218 4.29 -13.91 -4.18
CA LEU A 218 3.19 -13.09 -3.68
C LEU A 218 2.14 -13.90 -2.89
N THR A 219 1.84 -15.11 -3.35
CA THR A 219 0.91 -16.03 -2.69
C THR A 219 1.38 -16.43 -1.28
N SER A 220 2.66 -16.75 -1.13
CA SER A 220 3.26 -17.06 0.18
C SER A 220 3.33 -15.85 1.10
N THR A 221 3.56 -14.67 0.52
CA THR A 221 3.68 -13.40 1.22
C THR A 221 2.34 -12.98 1.83
N LEU A 222 1.25 -13.12 1.07
CA LEU A 222 -0.10 -12.69 1.48
C LEU A 222 -0.85 -13.75 2.28
N PHE A 223 -0.65 -15.04 1.96
CA PHE A 223 -1.48 -16.12 2.49
C PHE A 223 -0.69 -17.18 3.28
N GLY A 224 0.64 -17.09 3.34
CA GLY A 224 1.47 -18.08 4.04
C GLY A 224 1.20 -18.18 5.54
N ALA A 225 0.76 -17.09 6.19
CA ALA A 225 0.40 -17.13 7.60
C ALA A 225 -0.90 -17.93 7.88
N PHE A 226 -1.77 -18.09 6.86
CA PHE A 226 -3.02 -18.85 7.00
C PHE A 226 -2.84 -20.36 6.72
N SER A 227 -1.74 -20.78 6.08
CA SER A 227 -1.55 -22.20 5.76
C SER A 227 -1.15 -23.05 6.96
N GLY A 228 -0.96 -22.46 8.15
CA GLY A 228 -0.73 -23.20 9.39
C GLY A 228 0.50 -24.11 9.37
N THR A 229 1.32 -24.06 8.32
CA THR A 229 2.66 -24.58 8.36
C THR A 229 3.42 -23.68 9.30
N THR A 230 3.48 -24.10 10.56
CA THR A 230 4.67 -23.93 11.37
C THR A 230 5.88 -24.16 10.48
N ALA A 231 6.44 -23.09 9.91
CA ALA A 231 7.83 -23.07 9.49
C ALA A 231 8.61 -23.20 10.80
N GLY A 232 8.75 -24.44 11.21
CA GLY A 232 8.77 -24.89 12.60
C GLY A 232 8.52 -26.41 12.69
N GLY A 233 8.42 -27.13 11.56
CA GLY A 233 9.37 -28.24 11.44
C GLY A 233 10.74 -27.61 11.63
N ALA A 234 11.42 -27.95 12.73
CA ALA A 234 12.85 -27.73 12.84
C ALA A 234 13.44 -28.26 11.53
N GLY A 235 13.70 -27.36 10.57
CA GLY A 235 14.53 -27.72 9.43
C GLY A 235 15.74 -28.32 10.09
N SER A 236 16.01 -29.61 9.82
CA SER A 236 17.03 -30.37 10.51
C SER A 236 18.19 -29.42 10.69
N GLY A 237 18.44 -29.03 11.94
CA GLY A 237 19.35 -27.94 12.21
C GLY A 237 20.63 -28.37 11.54
N THR A 238 20.95 -27.77 10.39
CA THR A 238 22.22 -28.07 9.76
C THR A 238 23.14 -27.43 10.74
N ASP A 239 23.71 -28.27 11.61
CA ASP A 239 24.68 -27.96 12.64
C ASP A 239 25.95 -27.55 11.92
N ARG A 240 25.83 -26.43 11.19
CA ARG A 240 26.91 -25.84 10.42
C ARG A 240 27.77 -25.17 11.46
N PRO A 241 29.04 -25.57 11.60
CA PRO A 241 29.91 -24.99 12.59
C PRO A 241 29.99 -23.48 12.37
N VAL A 242 29.52 -22.72 13.35
CA VAL A 242 29.67 -21.26 13.37
C VAL A 242 31.13 -20.97 13.72
N ARG A 243 31.84 -20.27 12.84
CA ARG A 243 33.19 -19.78 13.12
C ARG A 243 33.09 -18.34 13.64
N SER A 244 33.46 -18.16 14.90
CA SER A 244 33.54 -16.85 15.55
C SER A 244 34.96 -16.28 15.41
N GLY A 245 35.07 -14.97 15.28
CA GLY A 245 36.36 -14.25 15.22
C GLY A 245 36.23 -12.85 15.82
N SER A 246 37.35 -12.24 16.20
CA SER A 246 37.41 -10.87 16.72
C SER A 246 37.54 -9.84 15.59
N ALA A 247 37.27 -8.56 15.89
CA ALA A 247 37.47 -7.47 14.95
C ALA A 247 38.93 -7.38 14.45
N ASN A 248 39.90 -7.71 15.32
CA ASN A 248 41.31 -7.72 14.96
C ASN A 248 41.65 -8.83 13.95
N ASP A 249 41.04 -10.01 14.08
CA ASP A 249 41.26 -11.12 13.13
C ASP A 249 40.77 -10.74 11.74
N VAL A 250 39.60 -10.10 11.66
CA VAL A 250 39.04 -9.59 10.40
C VAL A 250 39.92 -8.49 9.81
N ALA A 251 40.47 -7.59 10.62
CA ALA A 251 41.37 -6.53 10.16
C ALA A 251 42.67 -7.09 9.55
N ILE A 252 43.25 -8.12 10.17
CA ILE A 252 44.44 -8.81 9.64
C ILE A 252 44.11 -9.48 8.29
N MET A 253 42.99 -10.21 8.21
CA MET A 253 42.57 -10.86 6.97
C MET A 253 42.36 -9.84 5.84
N LEU A 254 41.74 -8.69 6.13
CA LEU A 254 41.56 -7.61 5.17
C LEU A 254 42.90 -6.96 4.77
N GLY A 255 43.86 -6.85 5.68
CA GLY A 255 45.19 -6.27 5.41
C GLY A 255 46.04 -7.05 4.41
N PHE A 256 45.80 -8.37 4.28
CA PHE A 256 46.47 -9.23 3.29
C PHE A 256 45.60 -9.57 2.07
N ALA A 257 44.36 -9.08 1.99
CA ALA A 257 43.45 -9.40 0.90
C ALA A 257 43.76 -8.57 -0.36
N GLY A 258 43.91 -9.24 -1.52
CA GLY A 258 44.13 -8.55 -2.81
C GLY A 258 42.86 -8.00 -3.47
N LYS A 259 41.68 -8.50 -3.08
CA LYS A 259 40.38 -8.03 -3.57
C LYS A 259 39.31 -8.28 -2.51
N VAL A 260 38.54 -7.24 -2.20
CA VAL A 260 37.47 -7.29 -1.21
C VAL A 260 36.16 -6.89 -1.87
N ILE A 261 35.09 -7.65 -1.61
CA ILE A 261 33.72 -7.32 -1.99
C ILE A 261 32.93 -7.16 -0.70
N LEU A 262 32.41 -5.96 -0.46
CA LEU A 262 31.51 -5.69 0.66
C LEU A 262 30.07 -5.94 0.20
N VAL A 263 29.35 -6.80 0.91
CA VAL A 263 27.94 -7.10 0.65
C VAL A 263 27.11 -6.50 1.80
N PRO A 264 26.74 -5.20 1.72
CA PRO A 264 25.97 -4.56 2.77
C PRO A 264 24.55 -5.15 2.83
N GLY A 265 24.05 -5.34 4.04
CA GLY A 265 22.68 -5.74 4.31
C GLY A 265 21.93 -4.70 5.14
N TYR A 266 20.65 -4.97 5.42
CA TYR A 266 19.80 -4.08 6.24
C TYR A 266 20.41 -3.75 7.61
N GLY A 267 21.12 -4.70 8.23
CA GLY A 267 21.78 -4.50 9.52
C GLY A 267 22.82 -3.38 9.53
N LEU A 268 23.54 -3.16 8.43
CA LEU A 268 24.52 -2.07 8.31
C LEU A 268 23.82 -0.70 8.35
N ALA A 269 22.68 -0.57 7.67
CA ALA A 269 21.89 0.66 7.65
C ALA A 269 21.22 0.95 9.00
N VAL A 270 20.74 -0.10 9.70
CA VAL A 270 20.13 0.04 11.04
C VAL A 270 21.18 0.46 12.08
N ALA A 271 22.38 -0.11 12.01
CA ALA A 271 23.49 0.25 12.89
C ALA A 271 24.12 1.61 12.55
N GLN A 272 23.67 2.26 11.47
CA GLN A 272 24.27 3.47 10.91
C GLN A 272 25.76 3.33 10.58
N ALA A 273 26.21 2.14 10.20
CA ALA A 273 27.62 1.84 9.93
C ALA A 273 28.05 2.13 8.48
N GLN A 274 27.24 2.91 7.73
CA GLN A 274 27.55 3.34 6.35
C GLN A 274 28.44 4.59 6.25
N SER A 275 28.66 5.31 7.36
CA SER A 275 29.48 6.53 7.43
C SER A 275 30.91 6.24 7.84
#